data_AF-A0AAU3YV03-F1
#
_entry.id   AF-A0AAU3YV03-F1
#
_cell.length_a   1.000
_cell.length_b   1.000
_cell.length_c   1.000
_cell.angle_alpha   90.00
_cell.angle_beta   90.00
_cell.angle_gamma   90.00
#
_symmetry.space_group_name_H-M   'P 1'
#
loop_
_entity.id
_entity.type
_entity.pdbx_description
1 polymer ?
#
loop_
_entity_poly.entity_id
_entity_poly.type
_entity_poly.pdbx_seq_one_letter_code
_entity_poly.pdbx_strand_id
1 'polypeptide(L)'
;MAHSPALATRRSTAAKMRAIGTRRPLPAHGRGFVCGRCDACWTGAERDCLHCGLPATAEYTHPGAALQVLLHAVGRTTTLPHTTAARAGQEGLR
;
A
#
# COMPACT_ATOMS: atom_id res chain seq x y z
N MET A 1 26.62 -37.37 -23.21
CA MET A 1 25.43 -36.73 -22.61
C MET A 1 25.91 -35.46 -21.91
N ALA A 2 25.74 -34.29 -22.52
CA ALA A 2 26.29 -33.04 -21.98
C ALA A 2 25.36 -32.45 -20.90
N HIS A 3 25.76 -32.54 -19.65
CA HIS A 3 25.06 -31.89 -18.54
C HIS A 3 25.39 -30.39 -18.58
N SER A 4 24.49 -29.56 -19.13
CA SER A 4 24.74 -28.12 -19.21
C SER A 4 24.69 -27.49 -17.81
N PRO A 5 25.83 -26.99 -17.27
CA PRO A 5 25.90 -26.45 -15.91
C PRO A 5 24.98 -25.23 -15.73
N ALA A 6 24.73 -24.48 -16.81
CA ALA A 6 23.80 -23.35 -16.81
C ALA A 6 22.36 -23.72 -16.44
N LEU A 7 21.88 -24.91 -16.85
CA LEU A 7 20.54 -25.39 -16.50
C LEU A 7 20.47 -25.83 -15.04
N ALA A 8 21.55 -26.43 -14.53
CA ALA A 8 21.67 -26.81 -13.12
C ALA A 8 21.66 -25.58 -12.20
N THR A 9 22.39 -24.52 -12.57
CA THR A 9 22.40 -23.24 -11.85
C THR A 9 21.03 -22.60 -11.83
N ARG A 10 20.33 -22.51 -12.98
CA ARG A 10 18.96 -21.94 -13.04
C ARG A 10 17.97 -22.72 -12.17
N ARG A 11 18.01 -24.05 -12.20
CA ARG A 11 17.16 -24.91 -11.35
C ARG A 11 17.45 -24.69 -9.86
N SER A 12 18.71 -24.57 -9.48
CA SER A 12 19.13 -24.30 -8.10
C SER A 12 18.65 -22.94 -7.60
N THR A 13 18.78 -21.88 -8.40
CA THR A 13 18.27 -20.54 -8.06
C THR A 13 16.74 -20.55 -7.93
N ALA A 14 16.02 -21.20 -8.85
CA ALA A 14 14.57 -21.34 -8.77
C ALA A 14 14.10 -22.15 -7.56
N ALA A 15 14.87 -23.15 -7.13
CA ALA A 15 14.59 -23.91 -5.91
C ALA A 15 14.81 -23.04 -4.65
N LYS A 16 15.88 -22.24 -4.61
CA LYS A 16 16.15 -21.29 -3.51
C LYS A 16 15.07 -20.22 -3.41
N MET A 17 14.64 -19.62 -4.52
CA MET A 17 13.56 -18.64 -4.54
C MET A 17 12.24 -19.24 -4.03
N ARG A 18 11.91 -20.47 -4.44
CA ARG A 18 10.74 -21.19 -3.92
C ARG A 18 10.85 -21.47 -2.42
N ALA A 19 12.02 -21.91 -1.94
CA ALA A 19 12.25 -22.18 -0.53
C ALA A 19 12.14 -20.91 0.35
N ILE A 20 12.48 -19.73 -0.19
CA ILE A 20 12.27 -18.45 0.51
C ILE A 20 10.77 -18.11 0.52
N GLY A 21 10.08 -18.29 -0.61
CA GLY A 21 8.64 -18.04 -0.73
C GLY A 21 7.77 -18.93 0.16
N THR A 22 8.15 -20.20 0.35
CA THR A 22 7.41 -21.16 1.19
C THR A 22 7.70 -21.02 2.68
N ARG A 23 8.81 -20.38 3.06
CA ARG A 23 9.19 -20.17 4.47
C ARG A 23 8.53 -18.96 5.11
N ARG A 24 7.91 -18.08 4.32
CA ARG A 24 7.05 -17.04 4.87
C ARG A 24 5.66 -17.68 5.01
N PRO A 25 5.16 -17.94 6.24
CA PRO A 25 3.74 -18.18 6.39
C PRO A 25 3.08 -16.92 5.81
N LEU A 26 2.37 -17.06 4.68
CA LEU A 26 1.42 -16.04 4.30
C LEU A 26 0.46 -15.98 5.50
N PRO A 27 0.41 -14.86 6.27
CA PRO A 27 -0.53 -14.78 7.37
C PRO A 27 -1.90 -15.10 6.80
N ALA A 28 -2.60 -16.05 7.43
CA ALA A 28 -3.92 -16.52 7.01
C ALA A 28 -4.73 -15.30 6.56
N HIS A 29 -5.11 -15.28 5.29
CA HIS A 29 -5.57 -14.08 4.60
C HIS A 29 -6.80 -13.47 5.29
N GLY A 30 -6.56 -12.58 6.25
CA GLY A 30 -7.58 -11.73 6.81
C GLY A 30 -8.09 -10.79 5.72
N ARG A 31 -9.39 -10.52 5.73
CA ARG A 31 -9.97 -9.45 4.92
C ARG A 31 -9.35 -8.13 5.38
N GLY A 32 -8.97 -7.29 4.43
CA GLY A 32 -8.57 -5.92 4.66
C GLY A 32 -9.79 -5.01 4.62
N PHE A 33 -9.86 -4.04 5.51
CA PHE A 33 -10.98 -3.11 5.61
C PHE A 33 -10.48 -1.67 5.54
N VAL A 34 -11.32 -0.79 4.99
CA VAL A 34 -11.07 0.65 4.95
C VAL A 34 -12.29 1.39 5.47
N CYS A 35 -12.08 2.34 6.37
CA CYS A 35 -13.07 3.34 6.73
C CYS A 35 -12.74 4.64 5.99
N GLY A 36 -13.57 5.02 5.01
CA GLY A 36 -13.39 6.26 4.25
C GLY A 36 -13.72 7.53 5.05
N ARG A 37 -14.37 7.41 6.22
CA ARG A 37 -14.65 8.56 7.10
C ARG A 37 -13.45 8.92 7.98
N CYS A 38 -12.70 7.92 8.41
CA CYS A 38 -11.57 8.09 9.32
C CYS A 38 -10.21 7.93 8.63
N ASP A 39 -10.20 7.64 7.32
CA ASP A 39 -9.00 7.31 6.54
C ASP A 39 -8.11 6.25 7.21
N ALA A 40 -8.76 5.23 7.80
CA ALA A 40 -8.11 4.16 8.54
C ALA A 40 -8.29 2.83 7.82
N CYS A 41 -7.25 1.99 7.83
CA CYS A 41 -7.32 0.61 7.36
C CYS A 41 -6.88 -0.37 8.46
N TRP A 42 -7.46 -1.57 8.43
CA TRP A 42 -7.11 -2.67 9.33
C TRP A 42 -7.35 -4.02 8.66
N THR A 43 -6.90 -5.09 9.32
CA THR A 43 -7.06 -6.47 8.86
C THR A 43 -7.53 -7.32 10.03
N GLY A 44 -8.50 -8.19 9.84
CA GLY A 44 -9.04 -9.00 10.94
C GLY A 44 -10.37 -9.64 10.61
N ALA A 45 -11.12 -10.00 11.66
CA ALA A 45 -12.48 -10.52 11.55
C ALA A 45 -13.52 -9.40 11.72
N GLU A 46 -13.12 -8.30 12.34
CA GLU A 46 -13.96 -7.18 12.73
C GLU A 46 -14.25 -6.28 11.52
N ARG A 47 -15.53 -6.09 11.22
CA ARG A 47 -15.99 -5.23 10.12
C ARG A 47 -16.12 -3.76 10.51
N ASP A 48 -16.20 -3.47 11.80
CA ASP A 48 -16.46 -2.11 12.28
C ASP A 48 -15.17 -1.36 12.55
N CYS A 49 -15.17 -0.07 12.21
CA CYS A 49 -14.04 0.80 12.42
C CYS A 49 -13.81 1.01 13.92
N LEU A 50 -12.60 0.69 14.39
CA LEU A 50 -12.20 0.85 15.80
C LEU A 50 -12.20 2.32 16.27
N HIS A 51 -12.25 3.30 15.35
CA HIS A 51 -12.26 4.71 15.70
C HIS A 51 -13.67 5.30 15.81
N CYS A 52 -14.52 5.07 14.80
CA CYS A 52 -15.87 5.67 14.74
C CYS A 52 -17.02 4.69 15.02
N GLY A 53 -16.74 3.39 15.15
CA GLY A 53 -17.74 2.35 15.39
C GLY A 53 -18.65 2.04 14.19
N LEU A 54 -18.46 2.70 13.05
CA LEU A 54 -19.24 2.46 11.83
C LEU A 54 -18.64 1.29 11.02
N PRO A 55 -19.47 0.58 10.23
CA PRO A 55 -18.97 -0.48 9.36
C PRO A 55 -17.96 0.05 8.34
N ALA A 56 -17.03 -0.81 7.95
CA ALA A 56 -16.06 -0.53 6.90
C ALA A 56 -16.75 -0.07 5.62
N THR A 57 -16.20 0.98 5.01
CA THR A 57 -16.69 1.53 3.74
C THR A 57 -16.31 0.63 2.58
N ALA A 58 -15.18 -0.06 2.68
CA ALA A 58 -14.72 -1.01 1.68
C ALA A 58 -14.02 -2.21 2.33
N GLU A 59 -14.07 -3.33 1.63
CA GLU A 59 -13.49 -4.60 2.04
C GLU A 59 -12.68 -5.20 0.89
N TYR A 60 -11.54 -5.78 1.22
CA TYR A 60 -10.59 -6.33 0.28
C TYR A 60 -10.19 -7.74 0.70
N THR A 61 -10.14 -8.64 -0.27
CA THR A 61 -9.67 -10.02 -0.07
C THR A 61 -8.18 -10.08 0.26
N HIS A 62 -7.43 -9.02 -0.02
CA HIS A 62 -6.00 -8.95 0.24
C HIS A 62 -5.70 -7.86 1.26
N PRO A 63 -5.04 -8.19 2.40
CA PRO A 63 -4.83 -7.24 3.49
C PRO A 63 -4.01 -6.01 3.06
N GLY A 64 -3.06 -6.18 2.13
CA GLY A 64 -2.26 -5.09 1.60
C GLY A 64 -3.03 -4.12 0.68
N ALA A 65 -4.16 -4.54 0.10
CA ALA A 65 -4.91 -3.70 -0.84
C ALA A 65 -5.60 -2.52 -0.13
N ALA A 66 -6.11 -2.73 1.09
CA ALA A 66 -6.71 -1.68 1.91
C ALA A 66 -5.74 -0.52 2.18
N LEU A 67 -4.48 -0.84 2.54
CA LEU A 67 -3.43 0.15 2.74
C LEU A 67 -3.04 0.84 1.42
N GLN A 68 -2.90 0.08 0.34
CA GLN A 68 -2.56 0.65 -0.97
C GLN A 68 -3.57 1.69 -1.43
N VAL A 69 -4.87 1.47 -1.18
CA VAL A 69 -5.94 2.42 -1.52
C VAL A 69 -5.77 3.75 -0.78
N LEU A 70 -5.46 3.70 0.53
CA LEU A 70 -5.21 4.92 1.31
C LEU A 70 -3.94 5.63 0.86
N LEU A 71 -2.85 4.89 0.61
CA LEU A 71 -1.61 5.47 0.08
C LEU A 71 -1.82 6.15 -1.29
N HIS A 72 -2.65 5.55 -2.15
CA HIS A 72 -3.03 6.16 -3.43
C HIS A 72 -3.89 7.41 -3.27
N ALA A 73 -4.72 7.50 -2.23
CA ALA A 73 -5.47 8.71 -1.93
C ALA A 73 -4.53 9.84 -1.50
N VAL A 74 -3.60 9.57 -0.57
CA VAL A 74 -2.62 10.56 -0.09
C VAL A 74 -1.68 11.02 -1.21
N GLY A 75 -1.15 10.09 -2.01
CA GLY A 75 -0.23 10.41 -3.10
C GLY A 75 -0.84 11.28 -4.21
N ARG A 76 -2.17 11.27 -4.37
CA ARG A 76 -2.89 12.17 -5.28
C ARG A 76 -3.04 13.58 -4.72
N THR A 77 -3.08 13.74 -3.40
CA THR A 77 -3.23 15.04 -2.73
C THR A 77 -1.96 15.90 -2.82
N THR A 78 -0.81 15.30 -3.15
CA THR A 78 0.50 16.01 -3.21
C THR A 78 0.71 16.92 -4.42
N THR A 79 -0.34 17.24 -5.20
CA THR A 79 -0.25 18.17 -6.34
C THR A 79 -1.20 19.35 -6.19
N LEU A 80 -1.08 20.08 -5.09
CA LEU A 80 -1.41 21.51 -5.10
C LEU A 80 -0.09 22.28 -5.19
N PRO A 81 0.16 23.06 -6.27
CA PRO A 81 1.22 24.04 -6.23
C PRO A 81 0.85 25.01 -5.11
N HIS A 82 1.67 25.02 -4.05
CA HIS A 82 1.75 26.18 -3.18
C HIS A 82 2.08 27.33 -4.13
N THR A 83 1.08 28.15 -4.44
CA THR A 83 1.30 29.44 -5.07
C THR A 83 1.44 30.37 -3.90
N THR A 84 2.68 30.60 -3.46
CA THR A 84 3.02 31.78 -2.68
C THR A 84 2.79 32.99 -3.57
N ALA A 85 1.52 33.38 -3.73
CA ALA A 85 1.17 34.72 -4.12
C ALA A 85 1.45 35.62 -2.92
N ALA A 86 2.74 35.89 -2.70
CA ALA A 86 3.18 36.96 -1.82
C ALA A 86 2.69 38.28 -2.43
N ARG A 87 1.66 38.83 -1.79
CA ARG A 87 1.22 40.23 -1.74
C ARG A 87 1.88 41.18 -2.74
N ALA A 88 1.08 41.62 -3.70
CA ALA A 88 1.19 42.97 -4.22
C ALA A 88 1.00 43.99 -3.08
N GLY A 89 1.89 44.98 -2.98
CA GLY A 89 1.69 46.14 -2.12
C GLY A 89 2.95 46.98 -1.91
N GLN A 90 3.04 48.10 -2.67
CA GLN A 90 3.88 49.30 -2.45
C GLN A 90 5.40 49.05 -2.52
N GLU A 91 6.20 49.80 -3.29
CA GLU A 91 6.43 51.23 -3.11
C GLU A 91 6.61 51.94 -4.47
N GLY A 92 5.85 53.04 -4.63
CA GLY A 92 5.99 53.96 -5.74
C GLY A 92 7.10 54.97 -5.48
N LEU A 93 7.81 55.31 -6.56
CA LEU A 93 8.05 56.67 -7.03
C LEU A 93 8.23 57.75 -5.94
N ARG A 94 9.49 58.08 -5.63
CA ARG A 94 9.99 59.45 -5.44
C ARG A 94 11.51 59.50 -5.43
#